data_AF-A0A1I5YTY1-F1
#
_entry.id   AF-A0A1I5YTY1-F1
#
_cell.length_a   1.000
_cell.length_b   1.000
_cell.length_c   1.000
_cell.angle_alpha   90.00
_cell.angle_beta   90.00
_cell.angle_gamma   90.00
#
_symmetry.space_group_name_H-M   'P 1'
#
loop_
_entity.id
_entity.type
_entity.pdbx_description
1 polymer ?
#
loop_
_entity_poly.entity_id
_entity_poly.type
_entity_poly.pdbx_seq_one_letter_code
_entity_poly.pdbx_strand_id
1 'polypeptide(L)' 'MSVKAKFQCNSIVEIGHFKDSLAVSFSVVYGTDGENADYSKSTPAGHLTLNVCKGTKGAEFFKRGDYYYLNFEKASQ' A
#
# COMPACT_ATOMS: atom_id res chain seq x y z
N MET A 1 -11.34 4.10 16.61
CA MET A 1 -10.12 3.26 16.66
C MET A 1 -9.62 3.14 15.24
N SER A 2 -8.35 3.45 15.00
CA SER A 2 -7.70 3.37 13.69
C SER A 2 -6.52 2.41 13.75
N VAL A 3 -6.23 1.75 12.62
CA VAL A 3 -5.07 0.87 12.48
C VAL A 3 -4.14 1.49 11.45
N LYS A 4 -2.91 1.84 11.87
CA LYS A 4 -1.87 2.37 11.00
C LYS A 4 -0.82 1.30 10.74
N ALA A 5 -0.45 1.12 9.48
CA ALA A 5 0.52 0.12 9.06
C ALA A 5 1.43 0.66 7.96
N LYS A 6 2.73 0.39 8.06
CA LYS A 6 3.71 0.70 7.02
C LYS A 6 3.77 -0.40 5.97
N PHE A 7 3.74 0.03 4.72
CA PHE A 7 3.78 -0.80 3.52
C PHE A 7 4.94 -0.38 2.62
N GLN A 8 5.63 -1.33 2.02
CA GLN A 8 6.62 -1.06 0.97
C GLN A 8 5.95 -1.20 -0.40
N CYS A 9 6.21 -0.26 -1.30
CA CYS A 9 5.82 -0.37 -2.70
C CYS A 9 6.75 -1.34 -3.44
N ASN A 10 6.23 -2.49 -3.82
CA ASN A 10 7.01 -3.57 -4.42
C ASN A 10 7.12 -3.46 -5.93
N SER A 11 6.03 -3.02 -6.58
CA SER A 11 5.95 -2.96 -8.04
C SER A 11 4.94 -1.92 -8.51
N ILE A 12 5.24 -1.34 -9.67
CA ILE A 12 4.34 -0.50 -10.45
C ILE A 12 4.39 -1.08 -11.86
N VAL A 13 3.28 -1.64 -12.35
CA VAL A 13 3.24 -2.34 -13.64
C VAL A 13 2.04 -1.87 -14.45
N GLU A 14 2.18 -1.82 -15.77
CA GLU A 14 1.05 -1.55 -16.65
C GLU A 14 0.08 -2.72 -16.66
N ILE A 15 -1.22 -2.43 -16.59
CA ILE A 15 -2.26 -3.46 -16.63
C ILE A 15 -2.70 -3.62 -18.08
N GLY A 16 -2.35 -4.74 -18.72
CA GLY A 16 -2.54 -4.93 -20.17
C GLY A 16 -3.99 -4.78 -20.68
N HIS A 17 -4.99 -4.92 -19.81
CA HIS A 17 -6.42 -4.74 -20.16
C HIS A 17 -6.89 -3.28 -20.09
N PHE A 18 -6.13 -2.39 -19.44
CA PHE A 18 -6.45 -0.97 -19.29
C PHE A 18 -5.21 -0.16 -19.69
N LYS A 19 -5.17 0.28 -20.96
CA LYS A 19 -4.01 0.99 -21.54
C LYS A 19 -3.54 2.20 -20.73
N ASP A 20 -4.45 2.80 -19.96
CA ASP A 20 -4.19 3.99 -19.15
C ASP A 20 -4.14 3.69 -17.64
N SER A 21 -3.83 2.45 -17.23
CA SER A 21 -3.76 2.09 -15.81
C SER A 21 -2.45 1.40 -15.42
N LEU A 22 -2.01 1.71 -14.21
CA LEU A 22 -0.90 1.06 -13.52
C LEU A 22 -1.44 0.32 -12.30
N ALA A 23 -1.01 -0.92 -12.09
CA ALA A 23 -1.18 -1.63 -10.84
C ALA A 23 0.03 -1.33 -9.94
N VAL A 24 -0.25 -0.81 -8.75
CA VAL A 24 0.73 -0.56 -7.70
C VAL A 24 0.50 -1.56 -6.58
N SER A 25 1.50 -2.38 -6.30
CA SER A 25 1.39 -3.44 -5.29
C SER A 25 2.30 -3.17 -4.10
N PHE A 26 1.77 -3.46 -2.92
CA PHE A 26 2.44 -3.22 -1.65
C PHE A 26 2.41 -4.47 -0.76
N SER A 27 3.46 -4.63 0.05
CA SER A 27 3.46 -5.57 1.17
C SER A 27 3.67 -4.83 2.47
N VAL A 28 3.03 -5.30 3.54
CA VAL A 28 3.30 -4.77 4.86
C VAL A 28 4.77 -5.01 5.24
N VAL A 29 5.40 -4.02 5.87
CA VAL A 29 6.71 -4.19 6.49
C VAL A 29 6.52 -4.94 7.81
N TYR A 30 6.90 -6.21 7.86
CA TYR A 30 6.86 -6.97 9.09
C TYR A 30 8.07 -6.63 9.97
N GLY A 31 7.85 -6.52 11.27
CA GLY A 31 8.93 -6.35 12.25
C GLY A 31 8.46 -6.76 13.64
N THR A 32 9.35 -7.39 14.41
CA THR A 32 9.14 -7.67 15.83
C THR A 32 9.41 -6.43 16.70
N ASP A 33 10.13 -5.46 16.14
CA ASP A 33 10.57 -4.24 16.81
C ASP A 33 10.30 -3.01 15.92
N GLY A 34 10.14 -1.83 16.53
CA GLY A 34 9.92 -0.57 15.83
C GLY A 34 8.45 -0.25 15.50
N GLU A 35 8.25 0.68 14.55
CA GLU A 35 6.96 1.34 14.30
C GLU A 35 5.81 0.42 13.84
N ASN A 36 6.10 -0.79 13.37
CA ASN A 36 5.12 -1.75 12.86
C ASN A 36 4.98 -2.99 13.76
N ALA A 37 5.63 -3.02 14.94
CA ALA A 37 5.61 -4.17 15.84
C ALA A 37 4.19 -4.49 16.35
N ASP A 38 3.44 -3.48 16.76
CA ASP A 38 2.07 -3.64 17.25
C ASP A 38 1.12 -4.15 16.15
N TYR A 39 1.30 -3.64 14.92
CA TYR A 39 0.56 -4.14 13.76
C TYR A 39 0.92 -5.60 13.47
N SER A 40 2.21 -5.92 13.41
CA SER A 40 2.75 -7.24 13.07
C SER A 40 2.36 -8.31 14.09
N LYS A 41 2.18 -7.95 15.37
CA LYS A 41 1.70 -8.83 16.43
C LYS A 41 0.25 -9.29 16.23
N SER A 42 -0.60 -8.40 15.72
CA SER A 42 -2.04 -8.66 15.57
C SER A 42 -2.43 -9.05 14.13
N THR A 43 -1.60 -8.67 13.16
CA THR A 43 -1.84 -8.85 11.72
C THR A 43 -0.54 -9.29 11.03
N PRO A 44 -0.26 -10.59 10.98
CA PRO A 44 1.05 -11.09 10.53
C PRO A 44 1.26 -10.99 9.01
N ALA A 45 0.25 -10.61 8.24
CA ALA A 45 0.36 -10.41 6.79
C ALA A 45 -0.64 -9.35 6.28
N GLY A 46 -0.24 -8.62 5.24
CA GLY A 46 -1.08 -7.63 4.57
C GLY A 46 -0.57 -7.34 3.16
N HIS A 47 -1.48 -7.26 2.20
CA HIS A 47 -1.21 -6.92 0.81
C HIS A 47 -2.23 -5.90 0.32
N LEU A 48 -1.77 -4.89 -0.42
CA LEU A 48 -2.61 -3.90 -1.08
C LEU A 48 -2.22 -3.85 -2.55
N THR A 49 -3.22 -3.84 -3.43
CA THR A 49 -3.03 -3.50 -4.83
C THR A 49 -3.98 -2.35 -5.18
N LEU A 50 -3.44 -1.29 -5.78
CA LEU A 50 -4.19 -0.14 -6.27
C LEU A 50 -4.06 -0.07 -7.79
N ASN A 51 -5.16 0.25 -8.45
CA ASN A 51 -5.14 0.63 -9.86
C ASN A 51 -5.18 2.15 -9.95
N VAL A 52 -4.16 2.75 -10.56
CA VAL A 52 -4.07 4.20 -10.74
C VAL A 52 -4.02 4.56 -12.22
N CYS A 53 -4.71 5.62 -12.60
CA CYS A 53 -4.70 6.08 -13.99
C CYS A 53 -3.38 6.78 -14.33
N LYS A 54 -2.81 6.48 -15.50
CA LYS A 54 -1.61 7.15 -16.04
C LYS A 54 -1.87 8.67 -16.19
N GLY A 55 -0.82 9.47 -16.05
CA GLY A 55 -0.90 10.94 -16.17
C GLY A 55 -1.64 11.64 -15.03
N THR A 56 -2.01 10.91 -13.97
CA THR A 56 -2.58 11.51 -12.75
C THR A 56 -1.51 11.66 -11.68
N LYS A 57 -1.74 12.59 -10.74
CA LYS A 57 -0.89 12.73 -9.55
C LYS A 57 -0.76 11.42 -8.76
N GLY A 58 -1.78 10.55 -8.80
CA GLY A 58 -1.72 9.23 -8.16
C GLY A 58 -0.66 8.31 -8.78
N ALA A 59 -0.46 8.36 -10.10
CA ALA A 59 0.58 7.59 -10.78
C ALA A 59 1.99 8.11 -10.49
N GLU A 60 2.14 9.42 -10.25
CA GLU A 60 3.43 10.07 -9.95
C GLU A 60 3.82 9.99 -8.47
N PHE A 61 2.84 9.78 -7.59
CA PHE A 61 3.03 9.75 -6.15
C PHE A 61 3.76 8.48 -5.67
N PHE A 62 3.47 7.33 -6.30
CA PHE A 62 4.04 6.05 -5.89
C PHE A 62 5.37 5.77 -6.58
N LYS A 63 6.35 5.31 -5.81
CA LYS A 63 7.67 4.89 -6.30
C LYS A 63 8.01 3.52 -5.74
N ARG A 64 8.57 2.66 -6.60
CA ARG A 64 9.05 1.34 -6.19
C ARG A 64 10.18 1.48 -5.16
N GLY A 65 10.11 0.71 -4.09
CA GLY A 65 11.08 0.71 -3.00
C GLY A 65 10.73 1.67 -1.86
N ASP A 66 9.92 2.69 -2.12
CA ASP A 66 9.48 3.65 -1.10
C ASP A 66 8.46 3.02 -0.14
N TYR A 67 8.33 3.63 1.03
CA TYR A 67 7.43 3.20 2.09
C TYR A 67 6.28 4.19 2.29
N TYR A 68 5.10 3.65 2.52
CA TYR A 68 3.85 4.40 2.68
C TYR A 68 3.09 3.89 3.90
N TYR A 69 2.27 4.74 4.52
CA TYR A 69 1.35 4.31 5.57
C TYR A 69 -0.05 4.11 5.02
N LEU A 70 -0.67 3.02 5.44
CA LEU A 70 -2.10 2.79 5.28
C LEU A 70 -2.77 2.97 6.63
N ASN A 71 -3.79 3.83 6.67
CA ASN A 71 -4.62 4.05 7.85
C ASN A 71 -6.00 3.45 7.58
N PHE A 72 -6.41 2.45 8.36
CA PHE A 72 -7.76 1.92 8.36
C PHE A 72 -8.57 2.61 9.44
N GLU A 73 -9.68 3.21 9.04
CA GLU A 73 -10.66 3.78 9.93
C GLU A 73 -12.03 3.19 9.61
N LYS A 74 -12.84 2.97 10.64
CA LYS A 74 -14.20 2.47 10.45
C LYS A 74 -15.04 3.56 9.82
N ALA A 75 -15.56 3.32 8.62
CA ALA A 75 -16.50 4.23 7.97
C ALA A 75 -17.86 4.23 8.68
N SER A 76 -18.51 5.40 8.72
CA SER A 76 -19.94 5.51 9.02
C SER A 76 -20.76 5.06 7.81
N GLN A 77 -21.87 4.37 8.06
CA GLN A 77 -22.84 3.98 7.03
C GLN A 77 -23.70 5.17 6.60
#